data_AF-A0A2R6NPL7-F1
#
_entry.id   AF-A0A2R6NPL7-F1
#
_cell.length_a   1.000
_cell.length_b   1.000
_cell.length_c   1.000
_cell.angle_alpha   90.00
_cell.angle_beta   90.00
_cell.angle_gamma   90.00
#
_symmetry.space_group_name_H-M   'P 1'
#
loop_
_entity.id
_entity.type
_entity.pdbx_description
1 polymer ?
#
loop_
_entity_poly.entity_id
_entity_poly.type
_entity_poly.pdbx_seq_one_letter_code
_entity_poly.pdbx_strand_id
1 'polypeptide(L)'
;MYGQKERVLDIWPVLSTSPLLTLFGYSPLIHAAYDVNRDLLTSLPIHEAYYPCSNASSAYPNNAVATNGIPPQRCSDPYAPIAGLLALHLRRGDFEGHCQHLAKWGAAWMGFNSFSSFPDQWVPLAGGGWGETTEENMAIYMQRCYPTIDQIVEKIDEIRKSPAGKGLKDVYVMTNGKREWVQELKAHLRSMGGWNKIASSRDMVINDEQKEVAQAVDMMIGERAQVIIGNGLF
;
A
#
# COMPACT_ATOMS: atom_id res chain seq x y z
N MET A 1 -3.18 -15.44 12.06
CA MET A 1 -2.27 -14.73 11.15
C MET A 1 -1.01 -14.25 11.85
N TYR A 2 -1.06 -13.97 13.16
CA TYR A 2 0.11 -13.89 14.03
C TYR A 2 0.24 -15.17 14.87
N GLY A 3 1.48 -15.61 15.14
CA GLY A 3 1.81 -16.70 16.06
C GLY A 3 1.92 -18.11 15.46
N GLN A 4 1.23 -18.41 14.34
CA GLN A 4 1.45 -19.63 13.55
C GLN A 4 1.44 -19.26 12.08
N LYS A 5 2.65 -19.16 11.51
CA LYS A 5 2.96 -18.55 10.22
C LYS A 5 2.29 -19.31 9.07
N GLU A 6 2.23 -20.63 9.18
CA GLU A 6 1.82 -21.56 8.13
C GLU A 6 0.29 -21.67 7.96
N ARG A 7 -0.51 -21.22 8.95
CA ARG A 7 -1.98 -21.36 8.91
C ARG A 7 -2.65 -20.71 7.70
N VAL A 8 -2.01 -19.70 7.11
CA VAL A 8 -2.56 -19.07 5.89
C VAL A 8 -2.51 -20.04 4.70
N LEU A 9 -1.49 -20.91 4.64
CA LEU A 9 -1.30 -21.86 3.55
C LEU A 9 -2.44 -22.88 3.51
N ASP A 10 -2.90 -23.32 4.68
CA ASP A 10 -3.99 -24.30 4.81
C ASP A 10 -5.32 -23.78 4.24
N ILE A 11 -5.64 -22.50 4.48
CA ILE A 11 -6.90 -21.90 4.04
C ILE A 11 -6.81 -21.27 2.64
N TRP A 12 -5.59 -21.07 2.11
CA TRP A 12 -5.38 -20.34 0.86
C TRP A 12 -6.11 -20.90 -0.36
N PRO A 13 -6.18 -22.23 -0.60
CA PRO A 13 -6.90 -22.76 -1.76
C PRO A 13 -8.37 -22.35 -1.79
N VAL A 14 -9.02 -22.28 -0.62
CA VAL A 14 -10.41 -21.84 -0.49
C VAL A 14 -10.51 -20.32 -0.50
N LEU A 15 -9.65 -19.63 0.25
CA LEU A 15 -9.69 -18.17 0.37
C LEU A 15 -9.44 -17.46 -0.97
N SER A 16 -8.45 -17.92 -1.75
CA SER A 16 -8.05 -17.33 -3.04
C SER A 16 -9.14 -17.39 -4.12
N THR A 17 -10.05 -18.37 -4.02
CA THR A 17 -11.18 -18.53 -4.95
C THR A 17 -12.51 -18.05 -4.37
N SER A 18 -12.51 -17.60 -3.11
CA SER A 18 -13.73 -17.17 -2.44
C SER A 18 -14.26 -15.83 -3.00
N PRO A 19 -15.58 -15.59 -2.88
CA PRO A 19 -16.17 -14.28 -3.19
C PRO A 19 -15.56 -13.12 -2.39
N LEU A 20 -14.99 -13.40 -1.21
CA LEU A 20 -14.36 -12.37 -0.38
C LEU A 20 -13.15 -11.72 -1.05
N LEU A 21 -12.36 -12.49 -1.80
CA LEU A 21 -11.21 -11.95 -2.54
C LEU A 21 -11.53 -11.68 -4.01
N THR A 22 -12.39 -12.49 -4.63
CA THR A 22 -12.69 -12.36 -6.07
C THR A 22 -13.73 -11.28 -6.39
N LEU A 23 -14.57 -10.90 -5.42
CA LEU A 23 -15.58 -9.84 -5.56
C LEU A 23 -15.33 -8.67 -4.61
N PHE A 24 -14.10 -8.54 -4.10
CA PHE A 24 -13.73 -7.42 -3.24
C PHE A 24 -13.87 -6.09 -4.00
N GLY A 25 -14.35 -5.06 -3.31
CA GLY A 25 -14.44 -3.72 -3.86
C GLY A 25 -14.51 -2.67 -2.76
N TYR A 26 -14.01 -1.49 -3.06
CA TYR A 26 -14.01 -0.37 -2.11
C TYR A 26 -15.34 0.39 -2.17
N SER A 27 -15.68 1.04 -1.05
CA SER A 27 -16.92 1.81 -0.96
C SER A 27 -16.87 3.09 -1.84
N PRO A 28 -18.03 3.66 -2.23
CA PRO A 28 -18.07 4.92 -2.96
C PRO A 28 -17.34 6.08 -2.26
N LEU A 29 -17.32 6.07 -0.91
CA LEU A 29 -16.62 7.07 -0.11
C LEU A 29 -15.09 7.03 -0.32
N ILE A 30 -14.55 5.81 -0.41
CA ILE A 30 -13.11 5.59 -0.67
C ILE A 30 -12.76 5.99 -2.10
N HIS A 31 -13.61 5.64 -3.08
CA HIS A 31 -13.44 6.10 -4.46
C HIS A 31 -13.44 7.62 -4.57
N ALA A 32 -14.42 8.30 -3.95
CA ALA A 32 -14.48 9.75 -3.97
C ALA A 32 -13.24 10.41 -3.33
N ALA A 33 -12.71 9.84 -2.24
CA ALA A 33 -11.47 10.31 -1.62
C ALA A 33 -10.25 10.10 -2.54
N TYR A 34 -10.16 8.94 -3.18
CA TYR A 34 -9.13 8.66 -4.18
C TYR A 34 -9.17 9.66 -5.34
N ASP A 35 -10.35 9.93 -5.89
CA ASP A 35 -10.51 10.79 -7.07
C ASP A 35 -10.04 12.22 -6.84
N VAL A 36 -10.32 12.79 -5.67
CA VAL A 36 -9.86 14.12 -5.26
C VAL A 36 -8.33 14.17 -5.10
N ASN A 37 -7.71 13.05 -4.78
CA ASN A 37 -6.28 12.97 -4.45
C ASN A 37 -5.43 12.31 -5.54
N ARG A 38 -6.02 11.97 -6.68
CA ARG A 38 -5.35 11.26 -7.79
C ARG A 38 -4.09 11.98 -8.28
N ASP A 39 -4.08 13.30 -8.20
CA ASP A 39 -2.95 14.14 -8.60
C ASP A 39 -1.74 13.98 -7.67
N LEU A 40 -1.88 13.32 -6.51
CA LEU A 40 -0.75 12.95 -5.67
C LEU A 40 0.01 11.72 -6.19
N LEU A 41 -0.60 10.92 -7.06
CA LEU A 41 -0.17 9.55 -7.37
C LEU A 41 0.60 9.43 -8.68
N THR A 42 0.38 10.32 -9.64
CA THR A 42 1.12 10.29 -10.89
C THR A 42 1.34 11.68 -11.47
N SER A 43 2.43 11.85 -12.21
CA SER A 43 2.74 13.05 -12.98
C SER A 43 2.10 13.06 -14.37
N LEU A 44 1.64 11.91 -14.88
CA LEU A 44 0.92 11.86 -16.15
C LEU A 44 -0.51 12.37 -15.94
N PRO A 45 -1.10 13.11 -16.90
CA PRO A 45 -2.53 13.27 -16.92
C PRO A 45 -3.10 11.85 -16.93
N ILE A 46 -3.96 11.53 -15.96
CA ILE A 46 -4.76 10.32 -16.04
C ILE A 46 -5.72 10.59 -17.20
N HIS A 47 -5.27 10.26 -18.43
CA HIS A 47 -6.05 10.39 -19.66
C HIS A 47 -7.22 9.42 -19.67
N GLU A 48 -7.26 8.48 -18.72
CA GLU A 48 -8.45 7.71 -18.39
C GLU A 48 -9.41 8.61 -17.62
N ALA A 49 -10.33 9.19 -18.37
CA ALA A 49 -11.59 9.68 -17.86
C ALA A 49 -12.16 8.65 -16.85
N TYR A 50 -12.11 8.96 -15.55
CA TYR A 50 -12.98 8.36 -14.52
C TYR A 50 -14.41 8.89 -14.70
N TYR A 51 -14.89 8.91 -15.94
CA TYR A 51 -16.25 9.28 -16.26
C TYR A 51 -17.06 7.99 -16.40
N PRO A 52 -18.33 8.01 -15.96
CA PRO A 52 -19.29 7.04 -16.47
C PRO A 52 -19.26 7.13 -17.99
N CYS A 53 -19.17 6.02 -18.69
CA CYS A 53 -19.31 6.05 -20.14
C CYS A 53 -20.69 6.63 -20.47
N SER A 54 -20.74 7.88 -20.91
CA SER A 54 -21.76 8.26 -21.87
C SER A 54 -21.42 7.45 -23.10
N ASN A 55 -22.26 6.50 -23.46
CA ASN A 55 -22.16 5.79 -24.73
C ASN A 55 -21.91 6.83 -25.83
N ALA A 56 -20.69 6.84 -26.37
CA ALA A 56 -20.43 7.45 -27.65
C ALA A 56 -21.05 6.54 -28.72
N SER A 57 -22.37 6.55 -28.78
CA SER A 57 -23.14 6.17 -29.95
C SER A 57 -24.24 7.22 -30.08
N SER A 58 -23.87 8.32 -30.71
CA SER A 58 -24.76 9.20 -31.44
C SER A 58 -25.64 8.38 -32.38
N ALA A 59 -26.81 7.96 -31.92
CA ALA A 59 -27.97 7.66 -32.75
C ALA A 59 -29.21 7.65 -31.84
N TYR A 60 -30.08 8.63 -32.09
CA TYR A 60 -31.48 8.77 -31.68
C TYR A 60 -31.82 9.98 -30.77
N PRO A 61 -32.83 10.76 -31.16
CA PRO A 61 -33.06 12.11 -30.66
C PRO A 61 -33.91 12.11 -29.37
N ASN A 62 -33.68 13.15 -28.57
CA ASN A 62 -34.58 13.82 -27.63
C ASN A 62 -35.64 12.96 -26.90
N ASN A 63 -35.54 13.01 -25.56
CA ASN A 63 -36.49 12.55 -24.53
C ASN A 63 -36.32 11.11 -24.03
N ALA A 64 -35.51 10.97 -22.98
CA ALA A 64 -35.79 10.00 -21.92
C ALA A 64 -35.07 10.42 -20.63
N VAL A 65 -35.81 11.08 -19.74
CA VAL A 65 -35.59 10.94 -18.30
C VAL A 65 -36.00 9.50 -17.97
N ALA A 66 -35.03 8.62 -17.77
CA ALA A 66 -35.26 7.27 -17.27
C ALA A 66 -34.21 6.94 -16.21
N THR A 67 -34.57 7.23 -14.97
CA THR A 67 -33.95 6.72 -13.75
C THR A 67 -34.21 5.21 -13.66
N ASN A 68 -33.47 4.40 -14.40
CA ASN A 68 -33.35 2.99 -14.10
C ASN A 68 -32.10 2.83 -13.25
N GLY A 69 -32.23 2.22 -12.05
CA GLY A 69 -31.19 2.00 -11.05
C GLY A 69 -30.04 1.09 -11.50
N ILE A 70 -29.53 1.31 -12.71
CA ILE A 70 -28.34 0.71 -13.27
C ILE A 70 -27.20 1.66 -12.89
N PRO A 71 -26.26 1.24 -12.03
CA PRO A 71 -25.09 2.05 -11.72
C PRO A 71 -24.34 2.35 -13.03
N PRO A 72 -23.86 3.59 -13.22
CA PRO A 72 -23.19 3.97 -14.46
C PRO A 72 -22.06 3.00 -14.82
N GLN A 73 -22.03 2.56 -16.07
CA GLN A 73 -21.02 1.64 -16.58
C GLN A 73 -19.64 2.33 -16.58
N ARG A 74 -18.69 1.78 -15.81
CA ARG A 74 -17.29 2.25 -15.72
C ARG A 74 -16.50 1.66 -16.89
N CYS A 75 -15.92 2.51 -17.74
CA CYS A 75 -15.15 2.08 -18.90
C CYS A 75 -13.64 1.94 -18.64
N SER A 76 -13.17 2.44 -17.50
CA SER A 76 -11.86 2.12 -16.96
C SER A 76 -12.02 1.17 -15.79
N ASP A 77 -11.11 0.23 -15.67
CA ASP A 77 -10.99 -0.59 -14.47
C ASP A 77 -10.53 0.32 -13.32
N PRO A 78 -11.37 0.58 -12.30
CA PRO A 78 -10.98 1.44 -11.17
C PRO A 78 -9.84 0.84 -10.34
N TYR A 79 -9.47 -0.41 -10.59
CA TYR A 79 -8.38 -1.14 -9.97
C TYR A 79 -7.19 -1.36 -10.91
N ALA A 80 -7.19 -0.71 -12.08
CA ALA A 80 -6.05 -0.74 -12.99
C ALA A 80 -4.77 -0.27 -12.28
N PRO A 81 -3.64 -0.99 -12.47
CA PRO A 81 -2.35 -0.59 -11.93
C PRO A 81 -1.88 0.78 -12.44
N ILE A 82 -1.31 1.57 -11.55
CA ILE A 82 -0.72 2.89 -11.81
C ILE A 82 0.74 2.66 -12.19
N ALA A 83 1.02 2.69 -13.50
CA ALA A 83 2.36 2.44 -14.03
C ALA A 83 3.40 3.44 -13.49
N GLY A 84 4.49 2.92 -12.93
CA GLY A 84 5.58 3.69 -12.35
C GLY A 84 5.35 4.19 -10.92
N LEU A 85 4.25 3.82 -10.26
CA LEU A 85 4.00 4.15 -8.85
C LEU A 85 4.64 3.13 -7.91
N LEU A 86 5.45 3.63 -6.97
CA LEU A 86 5.92 2.92 -5.79
C LEU A 86 5.08 3.33 -4.58
N ALA A 87 4.36 2.39 -3.98
CA ALA A 87 3.69 2.60 -2.70
C ALA A 87 4.54 2.09 -1.53
N LEU A 88 4.71 2.92 -0.51
CA LEU A 88 5.45 2.59 0.72
C LEU A 88 4.50 2.58 1.90
N HIS A 89 4.23 1.42 2.48
CA HIS A 89 3.43 1.32 3.70
C HIS A 89 4.33 1.33 4.93
N LEU A 90 4.35 2.47 5.64
CA LEU A 90 5.24 2.72 6.76
C LEU A 90 4.42 2.98 8.02
N ARG A 91 4.26 1.96 8.86
CA ARG A 91 3.64 2.10 10.18
C ARG A 91 4.64 2.69 11.16
N ARG A 92 4.34 3.89 11.65
CA ARG A 92 5.13 4.67 12.60
C ARG A 92 4.30 4.95 13.86
N GLY A 93 4.60 6.02 14.58
CA GLY A 93 3.82 6.45 15.74
C GLY A 93 4.10 5.58 16.96
N ASP A 94 3.06 4.93 17.48
CA ASP A 94 3.12 4.01 18.63
C ASP A 94 3.78 2.66 18.31
N PHE A 95 4.14 2.44 17.05
CA PHE A 95 4.54 1.14 16.55
C PHE A 95 5.94 0.68 16.97
N GLU A 96 6.81 1.58 17.42
CA GLU A 96 8.14 1.22 17.93
C GLU A 96 8.07 0.23 19.10
N GLY A 97 7.20 0.50 20.08
CA GLY A 97 7.00 -0.39 21.21
C GLY A 97 6.41 -1.76 20.79
N HIS A 98 5.58 -1.76 19.74
CA HIS A 98 5.08 -3.00 19.15
C HIS A 98 6.21 -3.82 18.53
N CYS A 99 7.11 -3.19 17.78
CA CYS A 99 8.27 -3.86 17.19
C CYS A 99 9.21 -4.48 18.24
N GLN A 100 9.48 -3.74 19.31
CA GLN A 100 10.25 -4.25 20.45
C GLN A 100 9.57 -5.46 21.11
N HIS A 101 8.23 -5.44 21.20
CA HIS A 101 7.46 -6.57 21.69
C HIS A 101 7.58 -7.79 20.76
N LEU A 102 7.49 -7.61 19.45
CA LEU A 102 7.67 -8.72 18.49
C LEU A 102 9.03 -9.39 18.64
N ALA A 103 10.10 -8.62 18.86
CA ALA A 103 11.45 -9.14 19.11
C ALA A 103 11.50 -10.00 20.37
N LYS A 104 10.94 -9.50 21.49
CA LYS A 104 10.88 -10.19 22.79
C LYS A 104 10.12 -11.51 22.78
N TRP A 105 9.19 -11.67 21.85
CA TRP A 105 8.40 -12.90 21.72
C TRP A 105 8.85 -13.80 20.57
N GLY A 106 9.91 -13.43 19.85
CA GLY A 106 10.40 -14.20 18.70
C GLY A 106 9.30 -14.41 17.66
N ALA A 107 8.47 -13.39 17.43
CA ALA A 107 7.27 -13.54 16.61
C ALA A 107 7.64 -13.95 15.17
N ALA A 108 7.01 -15.02 14.68
CA ALA A 108 6.95 -15.26 13.25
C ALA A 108 6.09 -14.15 12.62
N TRP A 109 6.60 -13.53 11.55
CA TRP A 109 6.03 -12.33 10.93
C TRP A 109 4.65 -12.58 10.30
N MET A 110 4.23 -11.74 9.35
CA MET A 110 2.97 -11.91 8.61
C MET A 110 2.89 -13.30 7.96
N GLY A 111 1.73 -13.97 8.09
CA GLY A 111 1.52 -15.31 7.54
C GLY A 111 1.75 -15.40 6.03
N PHE A 112 1.49 -14.33 5.27
CA PHE A 112 1.77 -14.29 3.83
C PHE A 112 3.26 -14.49 3.49
N ASN A 113 4.17 -14.21 4.41
CA ASN A 113 5.60 -14.47 4.26
C ASN A 113 5.94 -15.98 4.31
N SER A 114 4.95 -16.86 4.32
CA SER A 114 5.11 -18.32 4.24
C SER A 114 5.04 -18.86 2.83
N PHE A 115 4.50 -18.08 1.88
CA PHE A 115 4.48 -18.49 0.48
C PHE A 115 5.90 -18.47 -0.06
N SER A 116 6.43 -19.61 -0.48
CA SER A 116 7.81 -19.75 -0.96
C SER A 116 8.11 -18.90 -2.20
N SER A 117 7.07 -18.51 -2.95
CA SER A 117 7.18 -17.61 -4.10
C SER A 117 7.44 -16.15 -3.71
N PHE A 118 7.25 -15.77 -2.44
CA PHE A 118 7.45 -14.40 -1.98
C PHE A 118 8.90 -14.19 -1.50
N PRO A 119 9.54 -13.07 -1.87
CA PRO A 119 10.97 -12.84 -1.63
C PRO A 119 11.32 -12.57 -0.16
N ASP A 120 10.34 -12.17 0.65
CA ASP A 120 10.47 -11.64 2.00
C ASP A 120 10.25 -12.71 3.08
N GLN A 121 10.84 -13.89 2.89
CA GLN A 121 10.78 -14.97 3.88
C GLN A 121 11.35 -14.53 5.23
N TRP A 122 10.72 -15.01 6.31
CA TRP A 122 11.17 -14.74 7.67
C TRP A 122 11.21 -16.01 8.50
N VAL A 123 12.31 -16.21 9.22
CA VAL A 123 12.48 -17.25 10.24
C VAL A 123 13.00 -16.54 11.49
N PRO A 124 12.27 -16.57 12.62
CA PRO A 124 12.76 -16.01 13.87
C PRO A 124 14.11 -16.60 14.26
N LEU A 125 15.06 -15.73 14.56
CA LEU A 125 16.41 -16.14 14.96
C LEU A 125 16.45 -16.54 16.44
N ALA A 126 17.49 -17.27 16.82
CA ALA A 126 17.78 -17.50 18.23
C ALA A 126 18.09 -16.16 18.93
N GLY A 127 17.76 -16.08 20.22
CA GLY A 127 18.01 -14.89 21.04
C GLY A 127 16.78 -14.03 21.32
N GLY A 128 15.58 -14.44 20.92
CA GLY A 128 14.32 -13.87 21.40
C GLY A 128 13.35 -14.94 21.89
N GLY A 129 12.44 -14.57 22.80
CA GLY A 129 11.38 -15.46 23.28
C GLY A 129 11.02 -15.21 24.75
N TRP A 130 9.78 -15.58 25.10
CA TRP A 130 9.28 -15.54 26.49
C TRP A 130 9.39 -14.17 27.18
N GLY A 131 9.40 -13.08 26.41
CA GLY A 131 9.46 -11.71 26.92
C GLY A 131 10.86 -11.11 26.94
N GLU A 132 11.89 -11.86 26.57
CA GLU A 132 13.29 -11.43 26.52
C GLU A 132 13.84 -11.45 25.09
N THR A 133 14.83 -10.59 24.82
CA THR A 133 15.55 -10.58 23.54
C THR A 133 16.97 -10.05 23.73
N THR A 134 17.91 -10.59 22.96
CA THR A 134 19.25 -10.01 22.81
C THR A 134 19.19 -8.70 22.03
N GLU A 135 20.21 -7.87 22.18
CA GLU A 135 20.34 -6.62 21.41
C GLU A 135 20.45 -6.88 19.90
N GLU A 136 21.13 -7.96 19.51
CA GLU A 136 21.24 -8.38 18.11
C GLU A 136 19.88 -8.74 17.52
N ASN A 137 19.11 -9.61 18.19
CA ASN A 137 17.77 -9.96 17.72
C ASN A 137 16.83 -8.74 17.71
N MET A 138 16.95 -7.85 18.70
CA MET A 138 16.21 -6.58 18.70
C MET A 138 16.53 -5.73 17.46
N ALA A 139 17.80 -5.57 17.12
CA ALA A 139 18.21 -4.77 15.97
C ALA A 139 17.65 -5.31 14.65
N ILE A 140 17.63 -6.63 14.47
CA ILE A 140 17.10 -7.28 13.26
C ILE A 140 15.58 -7.07 13.15
N TYR A 141 14.84 -7.26 14.25
CA TYR A 141 13.40 -6.97 14.28
C TYR A 141 13.12 -5.48 14.04
N MET A 142 13.93 -4.58 14.59
CA MET A 142 13.76 -3.14 14.41
C MET A 142 14.04 -2.70 12.96
N GLN A 143 15.08 -3.25 12.32
CA GLN A 143 15.36 -3.01 10.90
C GLN A 143 14.17 -3.43 10.02
N ARG A 144 13.52 -4.55 10.34
CA ARG A 144 12.37 -5.04 9.58
C ARG A 144 11.08 -4.26 9.84
N CYS A 145 10.78 -4.05 11.12
CA CYS A 145 9.50 -3.53 11.60
C CYS A 145 9.41 -2.00 11.60
N TYR A 146 10.51 -1.34 12.00
CA TYR A 146 10.59 0.08 12.25
C TYR A 146 11.87 0.68 11.67
N PRO A 147 12.11 0.55 10.36
CA PRO A 147 13.36 0.94 9.74
C PRO A 147 13.65 2.44 9.90
N THR A 148 14.93 2.79 9.91
CA THR A 148 15.38 4.18 9.78
C THR A 148 15.10 4.71 8.38
N ILE A 149 15.18 6.04 8.19
CA ILE A 149 15.02 6.64 6.85
C ILE A 149 16.10 6.12 5.89
N ASP A 150 17.33 5.94 6.36
CA ASP A 150 18.43 5.43 5.54
C ASP A 150 18.17 3.99 5.08
N GLN A 151 17.69 3.13 5.98
CA GLN A 151 17.29 1.76 5.63
C GLN A 151 16.12 1.73 4.64
N ILE A 152 15.18 2.67 4.76
CA ILE A 152 14.08 2.82 3.80
C ILE A 152 14.63 3.18 2.41
N VAL A 153 15.52 4.16 2.35
CA VAL A 153 16.14 4.64 1.10
C VAL A 153 16.97 3.55 0.43
N GLU A 154 17.78 2.83 1.21
CA GLU A 154 18.57 1.69 0.74
C GLU A 154 17.68 0.63 0.09
N LYS A 155 16.59 0.24 0.76
CA LYS A 155 15.65 -0.74 0.22
C LYS A 155 15.00 -0.28 -1.08
N ILE A 156 14.65 0.99 -1.17
CA ILE A 156 14.06 1.56 -2.39
C ILE A 156 15.07 1.51 -3.54
N ASP A 157 16.35 1.79 -3.27
CA ASP A 157 17.41 1.69 -4.27
C ASP A 157 17.60 0.24 -4.77
N GLU A 158 17.56 -0.76 -3.88
CA GLU A 158 17.54 -2.17 -4.26
C GLU A 158 16.36 -2.50 -5.19
N ILE A 159 15.15 -2.08 -4.81
CA ILE A 159 13.93 -2.38 -5.57
C ILE A 159 13.95 -1.71 -6.94
N ARG A 160 14.46 -0.47 -7.06
CA ARG A 160 14.62 0.22 -8.35
C ARG A 160 15.53 -0.53 -9.32
N LYS A 161 16.51 -1.28 -8.82
CA LYS A 161 17.42 -2.11 -9.63
C LYS A 161 16.81 -3.45 -10.04
N SER A 162 15.72 -3.87 -9.39
CA SER A 162 15.01 -5.11 -9.71
C SER A 162 14.19 -5.00 -11.01
N PRO A 163 13.84 -6.13 -11.66
CA PRO A 163 12.95 -6.12 -12.82
C PRO A 163 11.58 -5.47 -12.53
N ALA A 164 11.02 -5.69 -11.34
CA ALA A 164 9.73 -5.13 -10.94
C ALA A 164 9.79 -3.60 -10.74
N GLY A 165 10.94 -3.07 -10.33
CA GLY A 165 11.14 -1.63 -10.13
C GLY A 165 11.48 -0.84 -11.39
N LYS A 166 11.61 -1.49 -12.55
CA LYS A 166 11.90 -0.79 -13.81
C LYS A 166 10.77 0.19 -14.15
N GLY A 167 11.13 1.45 -14.38
CA GLY A 167 10.17 2.51 -14.74
C GLY A 167 9.46 3.18 -13.56
N LEU A 168 9.81 2.84 -12.31
CA LEU A 168 9.36 3.58 -11.14
C LEU A 168 9.79 5.06 -11.24
N LYS A 169 8.82 5.95 -11.05
CA LYS A 169 8.96 7.40 -11.26
C LYS A 169 8.14 8.23 -10.28
N ASP A 170 7.15 7.64 -9.61
CA ASP A 170 6.31 8.31 -8.62
C ASP A 170 6.35 7.51 -7.30
N VAL A 171 6.37 8.19 -6.15
CA VAL A 171 6.35 7.58 -4.82
C VAL A 171 5.16 8.09 -4.01
N TYR A 172 4.44 7.17 -3.38
CA TYR A 172 3.38 7.48 -2.42
C TYR A 172 3.62 6.78 -1.08
N VAL A 173 3.70 7.55 0.00
CA VAL A 173 3.97 7.04 1.36
C VAL A 173 2.68 6.92 2.16
N MET A 174 2.24 5.69 2.39
CA MET A 174 1.10 5.33 3.22
C MET A 174 1.55 5.27 4.70
N THR A 175 1.23 6.28 5.52
CA THR A 175 1.79 6.36 6.88
C THR A 175 0.96 7.13 7.90
N ASN A 176 1.01 6.67 9.16
CA ASN A 176 0.55 7.39 10.34
C ASN A 176 1.67 8.20 11.03
N GLY A 177 2.85 8.36 10.42
CA GLY A 177 3.97 9.12 10.97
C GLY A 177 3.66 10.59 11.25
N LYS A 178 4.51 11.19 12.10
CA LYS A 178 4.50 12.64 12.36
C LYS A 178 4.89 13.40 11.10
N ARG A 179 4.36 14.61 10.91
CA ARG A 179 4.57 15.38 9.68
C ARG A 179 6.04 15.70 9.44
N GLU A 180 6.79 15.99 10.49
CA GLU A 180 8.21 16.34 10.42
C GLU A 180 9.04 15.17 9.88
N TRP A 181 8.80 13.97 10.41
CA TRP A 181 9.43 12.74 9.93
C TRP A 181 9.07 12.42 8.48
N VAL A 182 7.81 12.66 8.08
CA VAL A 182 7.40 12.48 6.68
C VAL A 182 8.12 13.47 5.77
N GLN A 183 8.30 14.74 6.19
CA GLN A 183 9.04 15.71 5.39
C GLN A 183 10.52 15.34 5.25
N GLU A 184 11.14 14.84 6.32
CA GLU A 184 12.51 14.33 6.30
C GLU A 184 12.66 13.16 5.32
N LEU A 185 11.76 12.16 5.41
CA LEU A 185 11.74 11.05 4.45
C LEU A 185 11.56 11.55 3.01
N LYS A 186 10.62 12.47 2.76
CA LYS A 186 10.43 13.07 1.43
C LYS A 186 11.69 13.81 0.95
N ALA A 187 12.46 14.45 1.84
CA ALA A 187 13.71 15.10 1.48
C ALA A 187 14.79 14.08 1.06
N HIS A 188 14.93 12.98 1.80
CA HIS A 188 15.84 11.89 1.42
C HIS A 188 15.42 11.22 0.10
N LEU A 189 14.12 10.98 -0.11
CA LEU A 189 13.64 10.45 -1.39
C LEU A 189 13.98 11.40 -2.55
N ARG A 190 13.81 12.72 -2.36
CA ARG A 190 14.21 13.71 -3.37
C ARG A 190 15.71 13.68 -3.66
N SER A 191 16.56 13.52 -2.65
CA SER A 191 18.02 13.49 -2.84
C SER A 191 18.50 12.26 -3.62
N MET A 192 17.76 11.14 -3.59
CA MET A 192 18.02 10.00 -4.48
C MET A 192 17.89 10.36 -5.97
N GLY A 193 17.07 11.35 -6.32
CA GLY A 193 16.78 11.74 -7.69
C GLY A 193 15.99 10.70 -8.51
N GLY A 194 15.53 11.13 -9.68
CA GLY A 194 14.78 10.29 -10.62
C GLY A 194 13.31 10.07 -10.26
N TRP A 195 12.77 10.85 -9.32
CA TRP A 195 11.35 10.88 -9.01
C TRP A 195 10.68 12.12 -9.61
N ASN A 196 9.54 11.94 -10.28
CA ASN A 196 8.69 13.01 -10.76
C ASN A 196 7.79 13.53 -9.63
N LYS A 197 7.27 12.63 -8.79
CA LYS A 197 6.35 12.96 -7.71
C LYS A 197 6.66 12.15 -6.46
N ILE A 198 6.58 12.82 -5.31
CA ILE A 198 6.69 12.20 -3.99
C ILE A 198 5.58 12.80 -3.11
N ALA A 199 4.63 11.96 -2.72
CA ALA A 199 3.49 12.32 -1.88
C ALA A 199 3.29 11.31 -0.75
N SER A 200 2.34 11.59 0.15
CA SER A 200 2.05 10.77 1.31
C SER A 200 0.59 10.90 1.75
N SER A 201 0.14 10.02 2.65
CA SER A 201 -1.17 10.14 3.30
C SER A 201 -1.37 11.47 4.04
N ARG A 202 -0.27 12.17 4.39
CA ARG A 202 -0.32 13.48 5.06
C ARG A 202 -0.58 14.64 4.10
N ASP A 203 -0.44 14.39 2.80
CA ASP A 203 -0.73 15.36 1.73
C ASP A 203 -2.18 15.21 1.20
N MET A 204 -2.90 14.15 1.58
CA MET A 204 -4.27 13.93 1.15
C MET A 204 -5.24 14.98 1.68
N VAL A 205 -6.12 15.45 0.81
CA VAL A 205 -7.31 16.24 1.15
C VAL A 205 -8.45 15.27 1.43
N ILE A 206 -8.83 15.16 2.70
CA ILE A 206 -9.93 14.30 3.17
C ILE A 206 -10.93 15.14 3.97
N ASN A 207 -12.22 14.93 3.72
CA ASN A 207 -13.28 15.55 4.52
C ASN A 207 -13.52 14.76 5.84
N ASP A 208 -14.40 15.26 6.70
CA ASP A 208 -14.63 14.66 8.02
C ASP A 208 -15.14 13.22 7.95
N GLU A 209 -16.01 12.90 6.98
CA GLU A 209 -16.51 11.54 6.79
C GLU A 209 -15.41 10.59 6.26
N GLN A 210 -14.57 11.09 5.36
CA GLN A 210 -13.48 10.33 4.76
C GLN A 210 -12.34 10.02 5.74
N LYS A 211 -12.23 10.76 6.86
CA LYS A 211 -11.22 10.48 7.90
C LYS A 211 -11.32 9.05 8.43
N GLU A 212 -12.55 8.55 8.60
CA GLU A 212 -12.80 7.20 9.13
C GLU A 212 -12.39 6.08 8.14
N VAL A 213 -12.24 6.41 6.86
CA VAL A 213 -11.84 5.46 5.81
C VAL A 213 -10.47 5.77 5.20
N ALA A 214 -9.73 6.73 5.72
CA ALA A 214 -8.46 7.19 5.13
C ALA A 214 -7.43 6.07 4.98
N GLN A 215 -7.38 5.11 5.92
CA GLN A 215 -6.50 3.94 5.81
C GLN A 215 -6.89 3.02 4.65
N ALA A 216 -8.19 2.91 4.35
CA ALA A 216 -8.66 2.10 3.23
C ALA A 216 -8.40 2.80 1.88
N VAL A 217 -8.37 4.14 1.84
CA VAL A 217 -7.89 4.90 0.67
C VAL A 217 -6.43 4.57 0.39
N ASP A 218 -5.58 4.56 1.42
CA ASP A 218 -4.18 4.15 1.28
C ASP A 218 -4.06 2.71 0.75
N MET A 219 -4.88 1.77 1.25
CA MET A 219 -4.87 0.38 0.73
C MET A 219 -5.28 0.31 -0.74
N MET A 220 -6.30 1.06 -1.15
CA MET A 220 -6.71 1.15 -2.56
C MET A 220 -5.57 1.67 -3.45
N ILE A 221 -4.81 2.65 -2.97
CA ILE A 221 -3.64 3.17 -3.69
C ILE A 221 -2.54 2.10 -3.76
N GLY A 222 -2.27 1.42 -2.65
CA GLY A 222 -1.25 0.38 -2.56
C GLY A 222 -1.52 -0.82 -3.47
N GLU A 223 -2.78 -1.26 -3.54
CA GLU A 223 -3.23 -2.34 -4.44
C GLU A 223 -2.98 -2.01 -5.91
N ARG A 224 -3.09 -0.74 -6.27
CA ARG A 224 -2.90 -0.26 -7.64
C ARG A 224 -1.45 0.12 -7.94
N ALA A 225 -0.54 0.08 -6.98
CA ALA A 225 0.85 0.44 -7.24
C ALA A 225 1.54 -0.60 -8.14
N GLN A 226 2.48 -0.17 -8.98
CA GLN A 226 3.34 -1.11 -9.72
C GLN A 226 4.16 -1.96 -8.74
N VAL A 227 4.66 -1.34 -7.67
CA VAL A 227 5.36 -2.00 -6.58
C VAL A 227 4.84 -1.46 -5.26
N ILE A 228 4.59 -2.37 -4.32
CA ILE A 228 4.31 -2.04 -2.93
C ILE A 228 5.41 -2.59 -2.02
N ILE A 229 5.93 -1.75 -1.14
CA ILE A 229 6.80 -2.18 -0.03
C ILE A 229 5.99 -2.04 1.25
N GLY A 230 5.60 -3.18 1.82
CA GLY A 230 4.85 -3.28 3.06
C GLY A 230 5.71 -3.04 4.30
N ASN A 231 5.08 -2.61 5.39
CA ASN A 231 5.74 -2.58 6.69
C ASN A 231 6.13 -4.01 7.09
N GLY A 232 7.39 -4.22 7.48
CA GLY A 232 7.87 -5.56 7.79
C GLY A 232 8.31 -6.39 6.59
N LEU A 233 8.50 -5.78 5.42
CA LEU A 233 9.05 -6.43 4.21
C LEU A 233 10.50 -6.01 3.90
N PHE A 234 11.22 -5.54 4.93
CA PHE A 234 12.63 -5.16 4.90
C PHE A 234 13.53 -6.33 5.26
#